data_AF-A0A2U9T2P8-F1
#
_entry.id   AF-A0A2U9T2P8-F1
#
_cell.length_a   1.000
_cell.length_b   1.000
_cell.length_c   1.000
_cell.angle_alpha   90.00
_cell.angle_beta   90.00
_cell.angle_gamma   90.00
#
_symmetry.space_group_name_H-M   'P 1'
#
loop_
_entity.id
_entity.type
_entity.pdbx_description
1 polymer ?
#
loop_
_entity_poly.entity_id
_entity_poly.type
_entity_poly.pdbx_seq_one_letter_code
_entity_poly.pdbx_strand_id
1 'polypeptide(L)'
;MKKASRDFLDQAHDPRDPSPWLAMYLDRSTPIDEAVKHAWLVDSSSASRQYLLPFVRPLARTMIVLIQVLKVFAPRKLAFSRALHRLLAWGMENFIRPEANWLILRHFHIGSQVLAFIARNAPVEVSTNPLTPARISDVREEMFLVHDLNLYNFIIRLNTALQREGRELAHVETPDLSMIEQPPLRLEDMPRRRRNFLDLQSSIELFTPIYQLLLTDSDFWRATNSLQLDETIGLYAATLLDARDHLVLLNNRHPLVPMSTLRAGFRLTLHGLSTEMLHGLLVRMGAAREAAPTDQSAAAGDASP
;
A
#
# COMPACT_ATOMS: atom_id res chain seq x y z
N MET A 1 22.14 -18.73 -8.90
CA MET A 1 21.20 -19.18 -9.95
C MET A 1 20.02 -19.91 -9.32
N LYS A 2 18.81 -19.35 -9.50
CA LYS A 2 17.44 -19.90 -9.38
C LYS A 2 17.13 -20.90 -8.25
N LYS A 3 16.62 -20.43 -7.10
CA LYS A 3 15.84 -21.26 -6.16
C LYS A 3 14.85 -20.48 -5.28
N ALA A 4 13.96 -19.69 -5.91
CA ALA A 4 12.82 -19.05 -5.24
C ALA A 4 11.51 -19.05 -6.07
N SER A 5 11.40 -19.94 -7.08
CA SER A 5 10.26 -20.00 -8.02
C SER A 5 9.56 -21.38 -7.98
N ARG A 6 9.44 -21.99 -6.81
CA ARG A 6 8.97 -23.38 -6.64
C ARG A 6 8.18 -23.58 -5.34
N ASP A 7 6.93 -23.10 -5.31
CA ASP A 7 5.98 -23.45 -4.23
C ASP A 7 4.55 -23.59 -4.78
N PHE A 8 4.05 -22.60 -5.52
CA PHE A 8 2.73 -22.70 -6.17
C PHE A 8 2.76 -23.51 -7.47
N LEU A 9 3.74 -23.30 -8.35
CA LEU A 9 3.83 -23.96 -9.66
C LEU A 9 4.08 -25.48 -9.58
N ASP A 10 4.52 -25.97 -8.43
CA ASP A 10 4.73 -27.40 -8.20
C ASP A 10 3.44 -28.12 -7.74
N GLN A 11 2.34 -27.37 -7.51
CA GLN A 11 1.04 -27.94 -7.15
C GLN A 11 0.34 -28.49 -8.39
N ALA A 12 -0.04 -29.77 -8.34
CA ALA A 12 -0.88 -30.36 -9.37
C ALA A 12 -2.30 -29.76 -9.33
N HIS A 13 -2.85 -29.45 -10.50
CA HIS A 13 -4.24 -29.04 -10.63
C HIS A 13 -5.17 -30.26 -10.46
N ASP A 14 -5.96 -30.28 -9.39
CA ASP A 14 -7.10 -31.19 -9.23
C ASP A 14 -8.38 -30.46 -9.62
N PRO A 15 -9.05 -30.84 -10.74
CA PRO A 15 -10.31 -30.23 -11.15
C PRO A 15 -11.46 -30.38 -10.14
N ARG A 16 -11.36 -31.33 -9.19
CA ARG A 16 -12.38 -31.56 -8.15
C ARG A 16 -12.09 -30.80 -6.85
N ASP A 17 -10.86 -30.33 -6.68
CA ASP A 17 -10.42 -29.53 -5.52
C ASP A 17 -9.35 -28.50 -5.96
N PRO A 18 -9.75 -27.48 -6.75
CA PRO A 18 -8.78 -26.54 -7.30
C PRO A 18 -8.21 -25.64 -6.21
N SER A 19 -6.87 -25.54 -6.16
CA SER A 19 -6.17 -24.63 -5.26
C SER A 19 -6.50 -23.17 -5.60
N PRO A 20 -7.15 -22.40 -4.69
CA PRO A 20 -7.48 -21.00 -4.96
C PRO A 20 -6.20 -20.14 -5.10
N TRP A 21 -5.12 -20.52 -4.42
CA TRP A 21 -3.85 -19.80 -4.47
C TRP A 21 -3.12 -20.03 -5.79
N LEU A 22 -3.14 -21.24 -6.32
CA LEU A 22 -2.58 -21.53 -7.65
C LEU A 22 -3.32 -20.76 -8.74
N ALA A 23 -4.65 -20.74 -8.70
CA ALA A 23 -5.46 -19.99 -9.65
C ALA A 23 -5.10 -18.49 -9.63
N MET A 24 -5.06 -17.88 -8.44
CA MET A 24 -4.66 -16.48 -8.29
C MET A 24 -3.21 -16.24 -8.70
N TYR A 25 -2.29 -17.17 -8.42
CA TYR A 25 -0.88 -17.04 -8.81
C TYR A 25 -0.68 -17.09 -10.33
N LEU A 26 -1.40 -17.97 -11.03
CA LEU A 26 -1.34 -18.07 -12.50
C LEU A 26 -2.02 -16.91 -13.22
N ASP A 27 -3.02 -16.26 -12.61
CA ASP A 27 -3.73 -15.13 -13.22
C ASP A 27 -2.82 -13.91 -13.44
N ARG A 28 -2.57 -13.51 -14.69
CA ARG A 28 -1.72 -12.35 -15.00
C ARG A 28 -2.49 -11.05 -15.25
N SER A 29 -3.80 -11.05 -15.00
CA SER A 29 -4.66 -9.90 -15.28
C SER A 29 -4.37 -8.68 -14.40
N THR A 30 -3.86 -8.91 -13.19
CA THR A 30 -3.56 -7.84 -12.23
C THR A 30 -2.14 -7.28 -12.39
N PRO A 31 -1.95 -5.95 -12.37
CA PRO A 31 -0.65 -5.31 -12.57
C PRO A 31 0.22 -5.33 -11.30
N ILE A 32 0.52 -6.51 -10.78
CA ILE A 32 1.38 -6.70 -9.61
C ILE A 32 2.74 -7.26 -10.02
N ASP A 33 3.79 -6.92 -9.27
CA ASP A 33 5.11 -7.53 -9.42
C ASP A 33 5.08 -9.00 -8.99
N GLU A 34 5.86 -9.85 -9.66
CA GLU A 34 5.85 -11.29 -9.44
C GLU A 34 6.30 -11.69 -8.02
N ALA A 35 7.36 -11.04 -7.50
CA ALA A 35 7.84 -11.32 -6.15
C ALA A 35 6.84 -10.85 -5.09
N VAL A 36 6.18 -9.72 -5.34
CA VAL A 36 5.11 -9.19 -4.48
C VAL A 36 3.93 -10.14 -4.47
N LYS A 37 3.47 -10.58 -5.64
CA LYS A 37 2.36 -11.52 -5.77
C LYS A 37 2.62 -12.84 -5.05
N HIS A 38 3.83 -13.37 -5.22
CA HIS A 38 4.26 -14.57 -4.51
C HIS A 38 4.21 -14.37 -2.99
N ALA A 39 4.85 -13.32 -2.47
CA ALA A 39 4.86 -13.02 -1.03
C ALA A 39 3.44 -12.82 -0.48
N TRP A 40 2.58 -12.10 -1.21
CA TRP A 40 1.20 -11.84 -0.85
C TRP A 40 0.37 -13.12 -0.72
N LEU A 41 0.53 -14.05 -1.67
CA LEU A 41 -0.22 -15.31 -1.67
C LEU A 41 0.33 -16.29 -0.61
N VAL A 42 1.65 -16.35 -0.40
CA VAL A 42 2.25 -17.16 0.70
C VAL A 42 1.79 -16.66 2.06
N ASP A 43 1.68 -15.34 2.25
CA ASP A 43 1.14 -14.74 3.46
C ASP A 43 -0.36 -15.05 3.62
N SER A 44 -1.11 -14.93 2.53
CA SER A 44 -2.55 -15.18 2.50
C SER A 44 -2.94 -16.65 2.69
N SER A 45 -2.11 -17.60 2.27
CA SER A 45 -2.36 -19.04 2.43
C SER A 45 -1.93 -19.59 3.80
N SER A 46 -1.75 -18.71 4.79
CA SER A 46 -1.22 -19.07 6.11
C SER A 46 -2.21 -19.77 7.03
N ALA A 47 -1.67 -20.58 7.96
CA ALA A 47 -2.44 -21.16 9.06
C ALA A 47 -3.02 -20.09 10.00
N SER A 48 -2.32 -18.96 10.22
CA SER A 48 -2.88 -17.86 11.01
C SER A 48 -4.12 -17.28 10.35
N ARG A 49 -4.11 -17.06 9.04
CA ARG A 49 -5.28 -16.55 8.34
C ARG A 49 -6.43 -17.56 8.33
N GLN A 50 -6.12 -18.84 8.14
CA GLN A 50 -7.14 -19.88 8.06
C GLN A 50 -7.79 -20.17 9.42
N TYR A 51 -6.99 -20.28 10.48
CA TYR A 51 -7.45 -20.81 11.77
C TYR A 51 -7.51 -19.76 12.89
N LEU A 52 -6.65 -18.73 12.87
CA LEU A 52 -6.63 -17.70 13.92
C LEU A 52 -7.54 -16.51 13.61
N LEU A 53 -7.52 -16.02 12.37
CA LEU A 53 -8.30 -14.85 11.94
C LEU A 53 -9.82 -14.94 12.23
N PRO A 54 -10.50 -16.10 12.08
CA PRO A 54 -11.92 -16.21 12.40
C PRO A 54 -12.25 -15.86 13.86
N PHE A 55 -11.31 -16.04 14.78
CA PHE A 55 -11.47 -15.70 16.21
C PHE A 55 -10.94 -14.30 16.53
N VAL A 56 -9.81 -13.89 15.92
CA VAL A 56 -9.24 -12.55 16.13
C VAL A 56 -10.19 -11.46 15.65
N ARG A 57 -10.87 -11.66 14.52
CA ARG A 57 -11.76 -10.65 13.93
C ARG A 57 -12.94 -10.24 14.84
N PRO A 58 -13.77 -11.16 15.37
CA PRO A 58 -14.83 -10.77 16.31
C PRO A 58 -14.25 -10.17 17.59
N LEU A 59 -13.17 -10.74 18.13
CA LEU A 59 -12.52 -10.22 19.33
C LEU A 59 -12.04 -8.77 19.15
N ALA A 60 -11.32 -8.49 18.07
CA ALA A 60 -10.82 -7.16 17.75
C ALA A 60 -11.94 -6.14 17.58
N ARG A 61 -13.02 -6.50 16.87
CA ARG A 61 -14.20 -5.64 16.70
C ARG A 61 -14.92 -5.35 18.00
N THR A 62 -15.08 -6.36 18.86
CA THR A 62 -15.64 -6.16 20.20
C THR A 62 -14.75 -5.23 21.02
N MET A 63 -13.42 -5.43 21.00
CA MET A 63 -12.49 -4.51 21.67
C MET A 63 -12.60 -3.09 21.13
N ILE A 64 -12.73 -2.90 19.81
CA ILE A 64 -12.91 -1.58 19.19
C ILE A 64 -14.14 -0.87 19.77
N VAL A 65 -15.27 -1.57 19.87
CA VAL A 65 -16.51 -1.01 20.44
C VAL A 65 -16.32 -0.68 21.92
N LEU A 66 -15.74 -1.60 22.70
CA LEU A 66 -15.50 -1.38 24.12
C LEU A 66 -14.58 -0.17 24.36
N ILE A 67 -13.49 -0.05 23.59
CA ILE A 67 -12.57 1.09 23.69
C ILE A 67 -13.28 2.39 23.27
N GLN A 68 -14.12 2.37 22.23
CA GLN A 68 -14.94 3.52 21.83
C GLN A 68 -15.82 3.99 22.98
N VAL A 69 -16.55 3.06 23.63
CA VAL A 69 -17.41 3.38 24.78
C VAL A 69 -16.59 3.93 25.95
N LEU A 70 -15.46 3.31 26.28
CA LEU A 70 -14.58 3.79 27.36
C LEU A 70 -14.06 5.21 27.08
N LYS A 71 -13.68 5.48 25.83
CA LYS A 71 -13.12 6.76 25.44
C LYS A 71 -14.11 7.92 25.39
N VAL A 72 -15.40 7.64 25.25
CA VAL A 72 -16.46 8.66 25.44
C VAL A 72 -16.32 9.34 26.80
N PHE A 73 -15.88 8.61 27.83
CA PHE A 73 -15.70 9.11 29.19
C PHE A 73 -14.25 9.53 29.51
N ALA A 74 -13.29 9.23 28.64
CA ALA A 74 -11.88 9.56 28.85
C ALA A 74 -11.54 10.99 28.36
N PRO A 75 -10.58 11.69 29.00
CA PRO A 75 -10.15 12.99 28.54
C PRO A 75 -9.48 12.90 27.15
N ARG A 76 -9.94 13.73 26.21
CA ARG A 76 -9.60 13.73 24.76
C ARG A 76 -8.10 13.84 24.40
N LYS A 77 -7.21 14.06 25.37
CA LYS A 77 -5.78 14.36 25.15
C LYS A 77 -4.81 13.21 25.49
N LEU A 78 -5.31 12.05 25.90
CA LEU A 78 -4.45 10.89 26.16
C LEU A 78 -4.00 10.28 24.83
N ALA A 79 -2.74 10.47 24.48
CA ALA A 79 -2.11 9.90 23.30
C ALA A 79 -0.73 9.35 23.67
N PHE A 80 -0.48 8.08 23.36
CA PHE A 80 0.80 7.42 23.59
C PHE A 80 1.42 6.98 22.26
N SER A 81 1.50 7.91 21.30
CA SER A 81 1.96 7.66 19.92
C SER A 81 3.32 6.95 19.89
N ARG A 82 4.35 7.46 20.58
CA ARG A 82 5.67 6.79 20.61
C ARG A 82 5.63 5.38 21.21
N ALA A 83 4.80 5.14 22.23
CA ALA A 83 4.67 3.82 22.83
C ALA A 83 3.97 2.84 21.87
N LEU A 84 2.93 3.31 21.17
CA LEU A 84 2.25 2.56 20.12
C LEU A 84 3.24 2.11 19.04
N HIS A 85 4.02 3.04 18.48
CA HIS A 85 4.95 2.71 17.40
C HIS A 85 6.06 1.76 17.83
N ARG A 86 6.57 1.87 19.05
CA ARG A 86 7.52 0.90 19.62
C ARG A 86 6.89 -0.48 19.81
N LEU A 87 5.64 -0.55 20.26
CA LEU A 87 4.90 -1.80 20.41
C LEU A 87 4.66 -2.47 19.05
N LEU A 88 4.34 -1.69 18.02
CA LEU A 88 4.18 -2.18 16.65
C LEU A 88 5.48 -2.73 16.09
N ALA A 89 6.58 -1.97 16.21
CA ALA A 89 7.89 -2.43 15.76
C ALA A 89 8.32 -3.72 16.49
N TRP A 90 8.07 -3.80 17.80
CA TRP A 90 8.29 -5.04 18.56
C TRP A 90 7.41 -6.19 18.06
N GLY A 91 6.14 -5.92 17.75
CA GLY A 91 5.22 -6.87 17.16
C GLY A 91 5.71 -7.40 15.81
N MET A 92 6.11 -6.49 14.93
CA MET A 92 6.74 -6.77 13.64
C MET A 92 7.98 -7.66 13.80
N GLU A 93 8.89 -7.33 14.73
CA GLU A 93 10.12 -8.08 14.97
C GLU A 93 9.88 -9.50 15.49
N ASN A 94 8.79 -9.74 16.23
CA ASN A 94 8.63 -10.97 17.02
C ASN A 94 7.50 -11.89 16.56
N PHE A 95 6.44 -11.36 15.92
CA PHE A 95 5.22 -12.13 15.64
C PHE A 95 4.77 -12.11 14.17
N ILE A 96 5.04 -11.03 13.45
CA ILE A 96 4.59 -10.88 12.06
C ILE A 96 5.49 -11.69 11.12
N ARG A 97 4.88 -12.36 10.14
CA ARG A 97 5.61 -13.16 9.13
C ARG A 97 6.59 -12.31 8.31
N PRO A 98 7.68 -12.91 7.79
CA PRO A 98 8.62 -12.23 6.91
C PRO A 98 7.94 -11.54 5.72
N GLU A 99 7.02 -12.25 5.06
CA GLU A 99 6.31 -11.77 3.89
C GLU A 99 5.48 -10.52 4.21
N ALA A 100 4.71 -10.56 5.30
CA ALA A 100 3.95 -9.41 5.79
C ALA A 100 4.84 -8.23 6.21
N ASN A 101 5.93 -8.46 6.93
CA ASN A 101 6.86 -7.40 7.30
C ASN A 101 7.49 -6.72 6.09
N TRP A 102 7.91 -7.50 5.09
CA TRP A 102 8.47 -6.98 3.86
C TRP A 102 7.44 -6.12 3.10
N LEU A 103 6.20 -6.60 2.96
CA LEU A 103 5.10 -5.85 2.35
C LEU A 103 4.81 -4.54 3.10
N ILE A 104 4.79 -4.55 4.44
CA ILE A 104 4.56 -3.35 5.26
C ILE A 104 5.66 -2.30 5.03
N LEU A 105 6.94 -2.70 5.07
CA LEU A 105 8.04 -1.76 4.86
C LEU A 105 8.05 -1.22 3.42
N ARG A 106 7.84 -2.11 2.45
CA ARG A 106 7.78 -1.79 1.03
C ARG A 106 6.70 -0.77 0.72
N HIS A 107 5.52 -0.90 1.34
CA HIS A 107 4.39 0.02 1.19
C HIS A 107 4.76 1.49 1.42
N PHE A 108 5.56 1.79 2.44
CA PHE A 108 5.98 3.19 2.72
C PHE A 108 6.79 3.79 1.58
N HIS A 109 7.69 3.01 0.98
CA HIS A 109 8.49 3.45 -0.17
C HIS A 109 7.61 3.71 -1.38
N ILE A 110 6.82 2.71 -1.79
CA ILE A 110 6.04 2.82 -3.02
C ILE A 110 4.91 3.84 -2.90
N GLY A 111 4.30 3.99 -1.73
CA GLY A 111 3.33 5.05 -1.47
C GLY A 111 3.96 6.42 -1.64
N SER A 112 5.19 6.61 -1.13
CA SER A 112 5.94 7.85 -1.30
C SER A 112 6.31 8.12 -2.76
N GLN A 113 6.72 7.10 -3.50
CA GLN A 113 7.01 7.20 -4.94
C GLN A 113 5.77 7.57 -5.75
N VAL A 114 4.59 7.00 -5.44
CA VAL A 114 3.32 7.35 -6.09
C VAL A 114 2.96 8.83 -5.86
N LEU A 115 3.12 9.34 -4.64
CA LEU A 115 2.91 10.76 -4.37
C LEU A 115 3.91 11.64 -5.12
N ALA A 116 5.19 11.23 -5.18
CA ALA A 116 6.22 11.93 -5.92
C ALA A 116 5.94 11.93 -7.44
N PHE A 117 5.42 10.83 -7.98
CA PHE A 117 4.97 10.74 -9.37
C PHE A 117 3.88 11.77 -9.66
N ILE A 118 2.83 11.83 -8.82
CA ILE A 118 1.75 12.81 -8.99
C ILE A 118 2.31 14.23 -8.88
N ALA A 119 3.19 14.48 -7.89
CA ALA A 119 3.80 15.80 -7.68
C ALA A 119 4.62 16.29 -8.88
N ARG A 120 5.41 15.40 -9.50
CA ARG A 120 6.29 15.74 -10.64
C ARG A 120 5.53 15.95 -11.94
N ASN A 121 4.36 15.32 -12.07
CA ASN A 121 3.54 15.38 -13.27
C ASN A 121 2.36 16.35 -13.14
N ALA A 122 2.13 16.92 -11.97
CA ALA A 122 1.15 17.98 -11.77
C ALA A 122 1.61 19.28 -12.45
N PRO A 123 0.68 20.12 -12.94
CA PRO A 123 1.01 21.42 -13.51
C PRO A 123 1.36 22.48 -12.45
N VAL A 124 1.50 22.10 -11.18
CA VAL A 124 1.80 23.00 -10.07
C VAL A 124 2.86 22.36 -9.18
N GLU A 125 3.67 23.19 -8.53
CA GLU A 125 4.70 22.70 -7.62
C GLU A 125 4.10 22.25 -6.29
N VAL A 126 4.35 21.00 -5.91
CA VAL A 126 3.86 20.42 -4.65
C VAL A 126 4.97 19.62 -3.97
N SER A 127 5.23 19.92 -2.71
CA SER A 127 6.21 19.17 -1.92
C SER A 127 5.63 17.84 -1.42
N THR A 128 6.51 16.84 -1.33
CA THR A 128 6.24 15.54 -0.71
C THR A 128 7.15 15.35 0.50
N ASN A 129 6.81 14.39 1.35
CA ASN A 129 7.62 14.02 2.52
C ASN A 129 7.84 12.50 2.49
N PRO A 130 8.83 12.01 1.71
CA PRO A 130 8.96 10.59 1.42
C PRO A 130 9.35 9.78 2.67
N LEU A 131 8.84 8.56 2.75
CA LEU A 131 9.15 7.57 3.78
C LEU A 131 9.91 6.40 3.14
N THR A 132 11.12 6.15 3.62
CA THR A 132 12.02 5.12 3.05
C THR A 132 12.64 4.23 4.14
N PRO A 133 11.82 3.52 4.95
CA PRO A 133 12.36 2.66 6.01
C PRO A 133 13.25 1.56 5.44
N ALA A 134 14.47 1.42 5.95
CA ALA A 134 15.39 0.36 5.55
C ALA A 134 15.20 -0.91 6.39
N ARG A 135 14.67 -0.76 7.62
CA ARG A 135 14.50 -1.84 8.59
C ARG A 135 13.32 -1.56 9.52
N ILE A 136 12.83 -2.60 10.19
CA ILE A 136 11.67 -2.51 11.10
C ILE A 136 11.89 -1.47 12.20
N SER A 137 13.12 -1.31 12.72
CA SER A 137 13.37 -0.32 13.78
C SER A 137 13.07 1.12 13.36
N ASP A 138 13.07 1.42 12.05
CA ASP A 138 12.83 2.76 11.54
C ASP A 138 11.35 3.18 11.69
N VAL A 139 10.43 2.21 11.83
CA VAL A 139 8.99 2.49 12.02
C VAL A 139 8.64 2.99 13.44
N ARG A 140 9.59 2.88 14.38
CA ARG A 140 9.41 3.17 15.82
C ARG A 140 9.13 4.65 16.12
N GLU A 141 9.57 5.54 15.24
CA GLU A 141 9.45 6.99 15.40
C GLU A 141 8.26 7.52 14.60
N GLU A 142 7.05 7.13 14.99
CA GLU A 142 5.77 7.71 14.50
C GLU A 142 5.46 7.50 13.00
N MET A 143 6.18 6.59 12.32
CA MET A 143 6.11 6.43 10.86
C MET A 143 4.71 6.18 10.28
N PHE A 144 3.93 5.23 10.80
CA PHE A 144 2.53 5.03 10.41
C PHE A 144 1.65 6.29 10.55
N LEU A 145 1.83 7.10 11.59
CA LEU A 145 1.08 8.35 11.76
C LEU A 145 1.52 9.39 10.72
N VAL A 146 2.84 9.52 10.50
CA VAL A 146 3.40 10.41 9.47
C VAL A 146 2.90 10.01 8.08
N HIS A 147 2.82 8.71 7.79
CA HIS A 147 2.27 8.16 6.55
C HIS A 147 0.84 8.65 6.28
N ASP A 148 -0.06 8.50 7.25
CA ASP A 148 -1.45 8.96 7.11
C ASP A 148 -1.53 10.49 6.93
N LEU A 149 -0.72 11.23 7.70
CA LEU A 149 -0.64 12.69 7.59
C LEU A 149 -0.11 13.14 6.23
N ASN A 150 0.85 12.42 5.66
CA ASN A 150 1.43 12.74 4.37
C ASN A 150 0.37 12.70 3.25
N LEU A 151 -0.55 11.73 3.27
CA LEU A 151 -1.64 11.65 2.28
C LEU A 151 -2.56 12.87 2.36
N TYR A 152 -3.06 13.21 3.55
CA TYR A 152 -3.92 14.38 3.74
C TYR A 152 -3.22 15.67 3.35
N ASN A 153 -2.00 15.88 3.84
CA ASN A 153 -1.23 17.09 3.56
C ASN A 153 -0.91 17.22 2.08
N PHE A 154 -0.59 16.12 1.39
CA PHE A 154 -0.34 16.13 -0.05
C PHE A 154 -1.58 16.57 -0.83
N ILE A 155 -2.74 15.97 -0.56
CA ILE A 155 -4.00 16.33 -1.22
C ILE A 155 -4.36 17.79 -0.97
N ILE A 156 -4.25 18.25 0.28
CA ILE A 156 -4.52 19.66 0.62
C ILE A 156 -3.59 20.59 -0.17
N ARG A 157 -2.27 20.35 -0.14
CA ARG A 157 -1.28 21.19 -0.84
C ARG A 157 -1.53 21.23 -2.34
N LEU A 158 -1.74 20.07 -2.97
CA LEU A 158 -1.97 19.97 -4.41
C LEU A 158 -3.21 20.74 -4.83
N ASN A 159 -4.35 20.52 -4.17
CA ASN A 159 -5.60 21.17 -4.56
C ASN A 159 -5.61 22.66 -4.25
N THR A 160 -4.99 23.10 -3.15
CA THR A 160 -4.80 24.54 -2.89
C THR A 160 -3.95 25.20 -3.97
N ALA A 161 -2.86 24.55 -4.42
CA ALA A 161 -2.00 25.09 -5.48
C ALA A 161 -2.74 25.16 -6.82
N LEU A 162 -3.42 24.09 -7.22
CA LEU A 162 -4.26 24.04 -8.43
C LEU A 162 -5.31 25.16 -8.45
N GLN A 163 -6.04 25.32 -7.34
CA GLN A 163 -7.07 26.34 -7.20
C GLN A 163 -6.47 27.76 -7.27
N ARG A 164 -5.36 28.01 -6.58
CA ARG A 164 -4.69 29.31 -6.55
C ARG A 164 -4.20 29.73 -7.94
N GLU A 165 -3.72 28.78 -8.72
CA GLU A 165 -3.13 29.03 -10.05
C GLU A 165 -4.14 28.86 -11.20
N GLY A 166 -5.39 28.50 -10.89
CA GLY A 166 -6.44 28.27 -11.89
C GLY A 166 -6.11 27.14 -12.87
N ARG A 167 -5.42 26.09 -12.40
CA ARG A 167 -5.02 24.94 -13.21
C ARG A 167 -5.76 23.68 -12.74
N GLU A 168 -5.88 22.71 -13.62
CA GLU A 168 -6.46 21.39 -13.33
C GLU A 168 -5.47 20.28 -13.65
N LEU A 169 -5.58 19.13 -12.98
CA LEU A 169 -4.87 17.94 -13.42
C LEU A 169 -5.40 17.52 -14.78
N ALA A 170 -4.50 17.28 -15.72
CA ALA A 170 -4.81 16.83 -17.06
C ALA A 170 -3.85 15.72 -17.47
N HIS A 171 -4.17 15.05 -18.58
CA HIS A 171 -3.29 14.07 -19.17
C HIS A 171 -1.91 14.67 -19.48
N VAL A 172 -0.86 13.90 -19.18
CA VAL A 172 0.52 14.20 -19.56
C VAL A 172 0.93 13.19 -20.63
N GLU A 173 1.36 13.66 -21.80
CA GLU A 173 1.77 12.78 -22.91
C GLU A 173 3.01 11.96 -22.54
N THR A 174 3.99 12.59 -21.90
CA THR A 174 5.25 11.98 -21.47
C THR A 174 5.48 12.11 -19.96
N PRO A 175 4.77 11.35 -19.12
CA PRO A 175 4.95 11.43 -17.67
C PRO A 175 6.39 11.14 -17.22
N ASP A 176 6.88 11.93 -16.27
CA ASP A 176 8.11 11.66 -15.55
C ASP A 176 7.90 10.45 -14.62
N LEU A 177 8.61 9.37 -14.89
CA LEU A 177 8.60 8.12 -14.12
C LEU A 177 9.91 7.90 -13.35
N SER A 178 10.81 8.89 -13.29
CA SER A 178 12.16 8.76 -12.72
C SER A 178 12.19 8.39 -11.23
N MET A 179 11.10 8.63 -10.52
CA MET A 179 10.92 8.29 -9.11
C MET A 179 10.39 6.86 -8.87
N ILE A 180 9.96 6.16 -9.93
CA ILE A 180 9.38 4.83 -9.82
C ILE A 180 10.48 3.79 -9.91
N GLU A 181 10.82 3.21 -8.77
CA GLU A 181 11.88 2.21 -8.66
C GLU A 181 11.49 1.10 -7.68
N GLN A 182 12.12 -0.07 -7.82
CA GLN A 182 11.96 -1.14 -6.85
C GLN A 182 12.65 -0.73 -5.53
N PRO A 183 11.92 -0.70 -4.39
CA PRO A 183 12.52 -0.41 -3.10
C PRO A 183 13.69 -1.34 -2.78
N PRO A 184 14.77 -0.85 -2.13
CA PRO A 184 15.96 -1.63 -1.81
C PRO A 184 15.73 -2.52 -0.57
N LEU A 185 14.59 -3.21 -0.50
CA LEU A 185 14.17 -4.08 0.59
C LEU A 185 14.20 -5.54 0.15
N ARG A 186 14.90 -6.38 0.91
CA ARG A 186 14.98 -7.81 0.64
C ARG A 186 14.11 -8.58 1.61
N LEU A 187 13.34 -9.53 1.08
CA LEU A 187 12.49 -10.40 1.90
C LEU A 187 13.34 -11.24 2.87
N GLU A 188 14.52 -11.68 2.47
CA GLU A 188 15.44 -12.45 3.33
C GLU A 188 15.95 -11.68 4.56
N ASP A 189 15.89 -10.35 4.55
CA ASP A 189 16.33 -9.53 5.69
C ASP A 189 15.26 -9.45 6.79
N MET A 190 14.04 -9.94 6.52
CA MET A 190 12.94 -9.89 7.49
C MET A 190 13.06 -10.97 8.59
N PRO A 191 12.64 -10.68 9.84
CA PRO A 191 12.73 -11.61 10.94
C PRO A 191 11.99 -12.93 10.68
N ARG A 192 12.70 -14.05 10.79
CA ARG A 192 12.17 -15.40 10.56
C ARG A 192 12.39 -16.30 11.78
N ARG A 193 11.77 -15.95 12.91
CA ARG A 193 11.76 -16.74 14.15
C ARG A 193 10.55 -17.66 14.17
N ARG A 194 10.56 -18.67 15.04
CA ARG A 194 9.40 -19.59 15.23
C ARG A 194 8.10 -18.87 15.60
N ARG A 195 8.21 -17.69 16.23
CA ARG A 195 7.06 -16.86 16.63
C ARG A 195 6.57 -15.93 15.50
N ASN A 196 7.31 -15.76 14.41
CA ASN A 196 6.88 -14.98 13.25
C ASN A 196 5.86 -15.77 12.41
N PHE A 197 4.65 -15.94 12.94
CA PHE A 197 3.60 -16.76 12.34
C PHE A 197 2.34 -15.96 11.95
N LEU A 198 2.18 -14.71 12.41
CA LEU A 198 1.01 -13.89 12.12
C LEU A 198 1.09 -13.30 10.70
N ASP A 199 0.13 -13.65 9.85
CA ASP A 199 -0.04 -13.03 8.54
C ASP A 199 -0.43 -11.55 8.64
N LEU A 200 -0.37 -10.86 7.50
CA LEU A 200 -0.65 -9.43 7.39
C LEU A 200 -2.04 -9.10 7.92
N GLN A 201 -3.08 -9.83 7.49
CA GLN A 201 -4.46 -9.51 7.86
C GLN A 201 -4.74 -9.78 9.34
N SER A 202 -4.30 -10.93 9.86
CA SER A 202 -4.44 -11.24 11.29
C SER A 202 -3.69 -10.25 12.18
N SER A 203 -2.49 -9.85 11.76
CA SER A 203 -1.69 -8.84 12.47
C SER A 203 -2.44 -7.50 12.51
N ILE A 204 -2.90 -7.03 11.35
CA ILE A 204 -3.65 -5.78 11.24
C ILE A 204 -4.89 -5.79 12.14
N GLU A 205 -5.70 -6.85 12.10
CA GLU A 205 -6.91 -6.96 12.92
C GLU A 205 -6.57 -6.94 14.42
N LEU A 206 -5.47 -7.58 14.84
CA LEU A 206 -5.00 -7.57 16.22
C LEU A 206 -4.47 -6.19 16.67
N PHE A 207 -3.75 -5.49 15.80
CA PHE A 207 -3.18 -4.18 16.13
C PHE A 207 -4.18 -3.03 16.04
N THR A 208 -5.26 -3.16 15.27
CA THR A 208 -6.29 -2.11 15.13
C THR A 208 -6.89 -1.65 16.48
N PRO A 209 -7.32 -2.53 17.41
CA PRO A 209 -7.78 -2.08 18.72
C PRO A 209 -6.66 -1.49 19.59
N ILE A 210 -5.42 -1.93 19.44
CA ILE A 210 -4.26 -1.34 20.14
C ILE A 210 -4.01 0.09 19.64
N TYR A 211 -4.09 0.29 18.32
CA TYR A 211 -4.08 1.61 17.68
C TYR A 211 -5.16 2.50 18.26
N GLN A 212 -6.40 2.00 18.27
CA GLN A 212 -7.52 2.76 18.81
C GLN A 212 -7.31 3.09 20.28
N LEU A 213 -6.77 2.18 21.10
CA LEU A 213 -6.55 2.44 22.52
C LEU A 213 -5.52 3.55 22.75
N LEU A 214 -4.40 3.53 22.00
CA LEU A 214 -3.23 4.36 22.28
C LEU A 214 -3.19 5.69 21.51
N LEU A 215 -3.95 5.83 20.43
CA LEU A 215 -4.13 7.11 19.72
C LEU A 215 -5.21 7.98 20.36
N THR A 216 -5.27 9.27 20.00
CA THR A 216 -6.50 10.04 20.25
C THR A 216 -7.63 9.56 19.33
N ASP A 217 -8.88 9.87 19.67
CA ASP A 217 -10.02 9.56 18.80
C ASP A 217 -9.92 10.27 17.44
N SER A 218 -9.44 11.52 17.42
CA SER A 218 -9.20 12.25 16.19
C SER A 218 -8.11 11.60 15.33
N ASP A 219 -7.05 11.09 15.93
CA ASP A 219 -5.96 10.45 15.19
C ASP A 219 -6.39 9.09 14.64
N PHE A 220 -7.08 8.28 15.44
CA PHE A 220 -7.62 7.00 14.98
C PHE A 220 -8.68 7.19 13.89
N TRP A 221 -9.57 8.16 14.04
CA TRP A 221 -10.55 8.50 13.02
C TRP A 221 -9.88 8.96 11.72
N ARG A 222 -8.84 9.80 11.82
CA ARG A 222 -8.08 10.26 10.65
C ARG A 222 -7.33 9.11 9.97
N ALA A 223 -6.64 8.25 10.71
CA ALA A 223 -5.93 7.09 10.18
C ALA A 223 -6.87 6.09 9.49
N THR A 224 -8.08 5.88 10.01
CA THR A 224 -9.05 4.96 9.38
C THR A 224 -9.72 5.55 8.14
N ASN A 225 -9.84 6.88 8.05
CA ASN A 225 -10.40 7.55 6.88
C ASN A 225 -9.32 7.91 5.83
N SER A 226 -8.03 7.97 6.18
CA SER A 226 -6.94 8.12 5.21
C SER A 226 -6.97 7.01 4.17
N LEU A 227 -7.40 5.80 4.56
CA LEU A 227 -7.59 4.65 3.67
C LEU A 227 -8.58 4.92 2.52
N GLN A 228 -9.45 5.95 2.59
CA GLN A 228 -10.32 6.32 1.47
C GLN A 228 -9.58 7.09 0.38
N LEU A 229 -8.48 7.73 0.75
CA LEU A 229 -7.72 8.60 -0.14
C LEU A 229 -7.02 7.82 -1.25
N ASP A 230 -6.90 6.50 -1.15
CA ASP A 230 -6.41 5.63 -2.23
C ASP A 230 -7.17 5.86 -3.54
N GLU A 231 -8.47 6.10 -3.44
CA GLU A 231 -9.31 6.40 -4.58
C GLU A 231 -8.97 7.77 -5.18
N THR A 232 -8.80 8.78 -4.35
CA THR A 232 -8.37 10.12 -4.78
C THR A 232 -6.99 10.07 -5.44
N ILE A 233 -6.03 9.38 -4.84
CA ILE A 233 -4.68 9.21 -5.38
C ILE A 233 -4.71 8.43 -6.70
N GLY A 234 -5.48 7.35 -6.77
CA GLY A 234 -5.63 6.58 -8.00
C GLY A 234 -6.30 7.37 -9.12
N LEU A 235 -7.29 8.22 -8.80
CA LEU A 235 -7.90 9.13 -9.77
C LEU A 235 -6.91 10.17 -10.30
N TYR A 236 -6.01 10.70 -9.45
CA TYR A 236 -4.94 11.60 -9.91
C TYR A 236 -4.01 10.90 -10.88
N ALA A 237 -3.52 9.70 -10.52
CA ALA A 237 -2.66 8.92 -11.40
C ALA A 237 -3.37 8.55 -12.72
N ALA A 238 -4.62 8.09 -12.66
CA ALA A 238 -5.41 7.75 -13.85
C ALA A 238 -5.65 8.97 -14.75
N THR A 239 -5.86 10.17 -14.18
CA THR A 239 -6.02 11.41 -14.94
C THR A 239 -4.73 11.78 -15.67
N LEU A 240 -3.60 11.74 -14.97
CA LEU A 240 -2.28 12.05 -15.55
C LEU A 240 -1.91 11.09 -16.68
N LEU A 241 -2.27 9.82 -16.55
CA LEU A 241 -1.93 8.75 -17.51
C LEU A 241 -2.97 8.55 -18.62
N ASP A 242 -4.12 9.24 -18.56
CA ASP A 242 -5.34 8.92 -19.33
C ASP A 242 -5.74 7.43 -19.27
N ALA A 243 -5.54 6.82 -18.10
CA ALA A 243 -5.63 5.38 -17.89
C ALA A 243 -6.92 4.99 -17.14
N ARG A 244 -8.07 5.53 -17.57
CA ARG A 244 -9.35 5.40 -16.84
C ARG A 244 -9.84 3.95 -16.71
N ASP A 245 -9.43 3.04 -17.60
CA ASP A 245 -9.74 1.61 -17.47
C ASP A 245 -9.08 0.96 -16.25
N HIS A 246 -8.00 1.56 -15.73
CA HIS A 246 -7.30 1.10 -14.53
C HIS A 246 -7.97 1.60 -13.22
N LEU A 247 -9.12 2.27 -13.29
CA LEU A 247 -9.93 2.57 -12.11
C LEU A 247 -10.42 1.30 -11.39
N VAL A 248 -10.31 0.12 -12.01
CA VAL A 248 -10.48 -1.19 -11.34
C VAL A 248 -9.53 -1.37 -10.14
N LEU A 249 -8.40 -0.65 -10.11
CA LEU A 249 -7.46 -0.65 -8.99
C LEU A 249 -7.99 0.09 -7.74
N LEU A 250 -9.12 0.81 -7.87
CA LEU A 250 -9.71 1.58 -6.78
C LEU A 250 -10.56 0.69 -5.88
N ASN A 251 -10.16 0.61 -4.61
CA ASN A 251 -10.80 -0.25 -3.62
C ASN A 251 -12.03 0.38 -2.93
N ASN A 252 -12.10 1.71 -2.77
CA ASN A 252 -13.11 2.33 -1.90
C ASN A 252 -14.41 2.76 -2.58
N ARG A 253 -14.44 2.94 -3.91
CA ARG A 253 -15.61 3.29 -4.78
C ARG A 253 -16.51 4.46 -4.34
N HIS A 254 -16.30 5.05 -3.17
CA HIS A 254 -17.14 6.03 -2.48
C HIS A 254 -16.27 6.88 -1.52
N PRO A 255 -15.35 7.72 -2.04
CA PRO A 255 -14.32 8.37 -1.23
C PRO A 255 -14.87 9.49 -0.34
N LEU A 256 -16.11 9.91 -0.59
CA LEU A 256 -16.82 10.95 0.15
C LEU A 256 -17.70 10.40 1.30
N VAL A 257 -17.76 9.08 1.47
CA VAL A 257 -18.61 8.45 2.49
C VAL A 257 -17.73 7.89 3.60
N PRO A 258 -17.58 8.57 4.76
CA PRO A 258 -16.80 8.05 5.87
C PRO A 258 -17.25 6.63 6.26
N MET A 259 -16.28 5.73 6.41
CA MET A 259 -16.56 4.31 6.62
C MET A 259 -16.40 3.91 8.09
N SER A 260 -17.10 2.85 8.49
CA SER A 260 -16.99 2.28 9.83
C SER A 260 -15.56 1.82 10.13
N THR A 261 -15.08 2.17 11.33
CA THR A 261 -13.78 1.73 11.87
C THR A 261 -13.72 0.22 12.12
N LEU A 262 -14.87 -0.46 12.21
CA LEU A 262 -14.94 -1.92 12.40
C LEU A 262 -14.43 -2.75 11.21
N ARG A 263 -14.30 -2.12 10.05
CA ARG A 263 -13.72 -2.73 8.83
C ARG A 263 -12.34 -2.18 8.50
N ALA A 264 -11.74 -1.36 9.38
CA ALA A 264 -10.46 -0.72 9.14
C ALA A 264 -9.36 -1.73 8.80
N GLY A 265 -9.32 -2.88 9.49
CA GLY A 265 -8.27 -3.87 9.25
C GLY A 265 -8.29 -4.48 7.84
N PHE A 266 -9.46 -4.86 7.35
CA PHE A 266 -9.61 -5.32 5.97
C PHE A 266 -9.28 -4.22 4.95
N ARG A 267 -9.72 -2.98 5.21
CA ARG A 267 -9.44 -1.84 4.34
C ARG A 267 -7.96 -1.52 4.27
N LEU A 268 -7.21 -1.67 5.37
CA LEU A 268 -5.76 -1.48 5.39
C LEU A 268 -5.03 -2.55 4.57
N THR A 269 -5.56 -3.77 4.50
CA THR A 269 -5.03 -4.80 3.58
C THR A 269 -5.25 -4.37 2.12
N LEU A 270 -6.45 -3.89 1.79
CA LEU A 270 -6.74 -3.40 0.44
C LEU A 270 -5.88 -2.18 0.07
N HIS A 271 -5.66 -1.26 1.02
CA HIS A 271 -4.79 -0.10 0.85
C HIS A 271 -3.41 -0.48 0.30
N GLY A 272 -2.72 -1.40 0.98
CA GLY A 272 -1.41 -1.90 0.52
C GLY A 272 -1.48 -2.58 -0.86
N LEU A 273 -2.52 -3.38 -1.10
CA LEU A 273 -2.68 -4.07 -2.39
C LEU A 273 -2.86 -3.07 -3.55
N SER A 274 -3.72 -2.05 -3.39
CA SER A 274 -3.92 -1.04 -4.44
C SER A 274 -2.65 -0.27 -4.74
N THR A 275 -1.85 0.06 -3.72
CA THR A 275 -0.58 0.76 -3.92
C THR A 275 0.41 -0.09 -4.70
N GLU A 276 0.53 -1.39 -4.40
CA GLU A 276 1.38 -2.32 -5.17
C GLU A 276 0.92 -2.47 -6.61
N MET A 277 -0.39 -2.54 -6.87
CA MET A 277 -0.92 -2.64 -8.23
C MET A 277 -0.70 -1.36 -9.04
N LEU A 278 -0.87 -0.19 -8.42
CA LEU A 278 -0.59 1.09 -9.06
C LEU A 278 0.92 1.23 -9.35
N HIS A 279 1.77 0.88 -8.38
CA HIS A 279 3.23 0.88 -8.58
C HIS A 279 3.65 -0.08 -9.70
N GLY A 280 3.11 -1.30 -9.71
CA GLY A 280 3.38 -2.30 -10.76
C GLY A 280 2.93 -1.83 -12.15
N LEU A 281 1.82 -1.10 -12.26
CA LEU A 281 1.41 -0.45 -13.50
C LEU A 281 2.45 0.59 -13.96
N LEU A 282 2.88 1.49 -13.07
CA LEU A 282 3.85 2.53 -13.38
C LEU A 282 5.21 1.95 -13.80
N VAL A 283 5.68 0.90 -13.13
CA VAL A 283 6.91 0.17 -13.50
C VAL A 283 6.80 -0.42 -14.91
N ARG A 284 5.67 -1.08 -15.23
CA ARG A 284 5.44 -1.66 -16.56
C ARG A 284 5.41 -0.58 -17.65
N MET A 285 4.83 0.58 -17.37
CA MET A 285 4.83 1.72 -18.29
C MET A 285 6.23 2.26 -18.54
N GLY A 286 7.06 2.38 -17.49
CA GLY A 286 8.47 2.77 -17.62
C GLY A 286 9.25 1.81 -18.50
N ALA A 287 9.15 0.50 -18.22
CA ALA A 287 9.83 -0.53 -19.00
C ALA A 287 9.36 -0.56 -20.48
N ALA A 288 8.07 -0.37 -20.73
CA ALA A 288 7.53 -0.32 -22.10
C ALA A 288 8.07 0.88 -22.90
N ARG A 289 8.32 2.02 -22.24
CA ARG A 289 8.93 3.20 -22.87
C ARG A 289 10.40 3.00 -23.18
N GLU A 290 11.15 2.40 -22.26
CA GLU A 290 12.57 2.08 -22.49
C GLU A 290 12.75 1.06 -23.63
N ALA A 291 11.80 0.13 -23.78
CA ALA A 291 11.81 -0.88 -24.83
C ALA A 291 11.30 -0.36 -26.20
N ALA A 292 10.62 0.79 -26.26
CA ALA A 292 10.17 1.37 -27.51
C ALA A 292 11.40 1.90 -28.29
N PRO A 293 11.58 1.52 -29.57
CA PRO A 293 12.67 2.05 -30.37
C PRO A 293 12.54 3.57 -30.45
N THR A 294 13.63 4.28 -30.17
CA THR A 294 13.74 5.71 -30.41
C THR A 294 13.69 5.92 -31.92
N ASP A 295 12.51 6.18 -32.49
CA ASP A 295 12.36 6.45 -33.91
C ASP A 295 12.90 7.85 -34.22
N GLN A 296 14.23 7.93 -34.31
CA GLN A 296 14.99 9.07 -34.82
C GLN A 296 16.08 8.52 -35.77
N SER A 297 15.65 7.90 -36.85
CA SER A 297 16.53 7.54 -37.98
C SER A 297 15.77 7.41 -39.31
N ALA A 298 14.74 8.23 -39.54
CA ALA A 298 14.03 8.29 -40.82
C ALA A 298 13.74 9.74 -41.25
N ALA A 299 14.76 10.61 -41.18
CA ALA A 299 14.74 11.93 -41.82
C ALA A 299 16.16 12.40 -42.15
N ALA A 300 16.99 11.54 -42.75
CA ALA A 300 18.28 11.95 -43.31
C ALA A 300 18.67 10.98 -44.43
N GLY A 301 18.21 11.25 -45.65
CA GLY A 301 18.69 10.52 -46.81
C GLY A 301 17.68 10.42 -47.94
N ASP A 302 17.20 11.54 -48.47
CA ASP A 302 17.19 11.71 -49.92
C ASP A 302 16.89 13.19 -50.26
N ALA A 303 17.97 13.95 -50.35
CA ALA A 303 17.97 15.24 -51.05
C ALA A 303 19.39 15.48 -51.55
N SER A 304 19.63 15.21 -52.83
CA SER A 304 20.52 15.94 -53.76
C SER A 304 20.81 15.07 -55.01
N PRO A 305 21.14 15.68 -56.15
CA PRO A 305 20.28 16.44 -57.06
C PRO A 305 20.07 15.72 -58.40
#